data_AF-A0A7C0XV00-F1
#
_entry.id   AF-A0A7C0XV00-F1
#
_cell.length_a   1.000
_cell.length_b   1.000
_cell.length_c   1.000
_cell.angle_alpha   90.00
_cell.angle_beta   90.00
_cell.angle_gamma   90.00
#
_symmetry.space_group_name_H-M   'P 1'
#
loop_
_entity.id
_entity.type
_entity.pdbx_description
1 polymer ?
#
loop_
_entity_poly.entity_id
_entity_poly.type
_entity_poly.pdbx_seq_one_letter_code
_entity_poly.pdbx_strand_id
1 'polypeptide(L)'
;MKRIFLPTLVAFAALLRVWMAPLPNIEPILVFTLTCSLAFGPITGFLFAFLSMLFSDILMGSVGIWTLYTSGSYGLVGFLAGLFFMKRKDPSRREMTLLSIGLIILYDLITAVCFALTFFIPIEVALINQIPFTILHLSNCIVVFLFYPGIVKLSSFMKNTTLHNNRIICYSPNQNFKKLREF
;
A
#
# COMPACT_ATOMS: atom_id res chain seq x y z
N MET A 1 -4.89 18.32 6.31
CA MET A 1 -3.54 17.76 6.17
C MET A 1 -3.45 16.28 5.80
N LYS A 2 -4.48 15.41 6.01
CA LYS A 2 -4.51 14.04 5.41
C LYS A 2 -4.18 14.03 3.91
N ARG A 3 -4.55 15.11 3.21
CA ARG A 3 -4.41 15.30 1.76
C ARG A 3 -2.97 15.45 1.25
N ILE A 4 -1.99 15.78 2.10
CA ILE A 4 -0.59 15.94 1.65
C ILE A 4 0.20 14.65 1.86
N PHE A 5 -0.02 13.97 2.99
CA PHE A 5 0.77 12.81 3.37
C PHE A 5 0.64 11.64 2.38
N LEU A 6 -0.58 11.39 1.89
CA LEU A 6 -0.84 10.30 0.97
C LEU A 6 -0.13 10.52 -0.39
N PRO A 7 -0.29 11.66 -1.10
CA PRO A 7 0.46 11.93 -2.32
C PRO A 7 1.98 11.87 -2.15
N THR A 8 2.52 12.39 -1.04
CA THR A 8 3.97 12.36 -0.79
C THR A 8 4.47 10.93 -0.61
N LEU A 9 3.75 10.09 0.13
CA LEU A 9 4.10 8.67 0.28
C LEU A 9 3.98 7.91 -1.05
N VAL A 10 2.95 8.20 -1.84
CA VAL A 10 2.77 7.59 -3.17
C VAL A 10 3.96 7.94 -4.06
N ALA A 11 4.35 9.21 -4.13
CA ALA A 11 5.49 9.64 -4.92
C ALA A 11 6.79 8.97 -4.44
N PHE A 12 7.00 8.91 -3.13
CA PHE A 12 8.18 8.27 -2.55
C PHE A 12 8.23 6.76 -2.83
N ALA A 13 7.12 6.04 -2.64
CA ALA A 13 7.04 4.62 -2.89
C ALA A 13 7.20 4.29 -4.39
N ALA A 14 6.62 5.09 -5.28
CA ALA A 14 6.80 4.96 -6.72
C ALA A 14 8.27 5.13 -7.12
N LEU A 15 8.94 6.18 -6.61
CA LEU A 15 10.37 6.42 -6.88
C LEU A 15 11.26 5.30 -6.32
N LEU A 16 10.96 4.80 -5.12
CA LEU A 16 11.69 3.67 -4.56
C LEU A 16 11.53 2.42 -5.40
N ARG A 17 10.33 2.14 -5.93
CA ARG A 17 10.13 1.02 -6.86
C ARG A 17 10.95 1.19 -8.13
N VAL A 18 10.96 2.39 -8.71
CA VAL A 18 11.79 2.72 -9.89
C VAL A 18 13.28 2.49 -9.60
N TRP A 19 13.76 2.93 -8.42
CA TRP A 19 15.15 2.73 -8.02
C TRP A 19 15.50 1.26 -7.80
N MET A 20 14.53 0.46 -7.33
CA MET A 20 14.67 -0.98 -7.12
C MET A 20 14.34 -1.82 -8.36
N ALA A 21 13.99 -1.22 -9.50
CA ALA A 21 13.66 -1.93 -10.73
C ALA A 21 14.72 -2.96 -11.21
N PRO A 22 16.04 -2.79 -10.96
CA PRO A 22 17.04 -3.82 -11.28
C PRO A 22 16.90 -5.11 -10.46
N LEU A 23 16.21 -5.07 -9.31
CA LEU A 23 15.97 -6.22 -8.45
C LEU A 23 14.63 -6.87 -8.82
N PRO A 24 14.61 -8.15 -9.22
CA PRO A 24 13.39 -8.79 -9.69
C PRO A 24 12.38 -8.97 -8.54
N ASN A 25 11.22 -8.31 -8.65
CA ASN A 25 10.08 -8.42 -7.72
C ASN A 25 10.37 -8.15 -6.24
N ILE A 26 11.47 -7.45 -5.91
CA ILE A 26 11.71 -6.93 -4.56
C ILE A 26 11.17 -5.50 -4.53
N GLU A 27 9.97 -5.31 -3.98
CA GLU A 27 9.24 -4.07 -4.07
C GLU A 27 8.96 -3.50 -2.67
N PRO A 28 9.47 -2.29 -2.35
CA PRO A 28 9.24 -1.65 -1.06
C PRO A 28 7.78 -1.19 -0.92
N ILE A 29 7.01 -1.20 -2.01
CA ILE A 29 5.60 -0.81 -2.07
C ILE A 29 4.75 -1.60 -1.07
N LEU A 30 5.03 -2.89 -0.85
CA LEU A 30 4.27 -3.72 0.07
C LEU A 30 4.33 -3.18 1.52
N VAL A 31 5.51 -2.77 1.98
CA VAL A 31 5.72 -2.22 3.33
C VAL A 31 4.90 -0.95 3.53
N PHE A 32 4.95 -0.02 2.58
CA PHE A 32 4.16 1.21 2.64
C PHE A 32 2.66 0.93 2.48
N THR A 33 2.28 -0.05 1.67
CA THR A 33 0.90 -0.48 1.50
C THR A 33 0.31 -0.97 2.82
N LEU A 34 1.02 -1.85 3.53
CA LEU A 34 0.61 -2.30 4.86
C LEU A 34 0.55 -1.15 5.86
N THR A 35 1.52 -0.24 5.82
CA THR A 35 1.56 0.94 6.70
C THR A 35 0.35 1.86 6.49
N CYS A 36 0.04 2.21 5.24
CA CYS A 36 -1.11 3.04 4.88
C CYS A 36 -2.44 2.35 5.21
N SER A 37 -2.52 1.05 4.97
CA SER A 37 -3.69 0.23 5.29
C SER A 37 -3.94 0.17 6.80
N LEU A 38 -2.88 -0.01 7.59
CA LEU A 38 -2.95 -0.02 9.05
C LEU A 38 -3.27 1.37 9.63
N ALA A 39 -2.74 2.44 9.00
CA ALA A 39 -2.94 3.82 9.42
C ALA A 39 -4.35 4.34 9.15
N PHE A 40 -4.85 4.09 7.94
CA PHE A 40 -6.01 4.81 7.39
C PHE A 40 -7.14 3.89 6.92
N GLY A 41 -6.93 2.58 6.92
CA GLY A 41 -7.95 1.59 6.56
C GLY A 41 -7.98 1.23 5.07
N PRO A 42 -9.00 0.47 4.64
CA PRO A 42 -9.04 -0.24 3.35
C PRO A 42 -9.04 0.68 2.13
N ILE A 43 -9.86 1.73 2.12
CA ILE A 43 -9.98 2.64 0.96
C ILE A 43 -8.67 3.37 0.71
N THR A 44 -8.03 3.89 1.78
CA THR A 44 -6.75 4.58 1.65
C THR A 44 -5.61 3.62 1.32
N GLY A 45 -5.62 2.40 1.86
CA GLY A 45 -4.70 1.34 1.48
C GLY A 45 -4.79 1.00 -0.01
N PHE A 46 -6.01 0.85 -0.54
CA PHE A 46 -6.26 0.64 -1.96
C PHE A 46 -5.68 1.76 -2.83
N LEU A 47 -6.06 3.01 -2.53
CA LEU A 47 -5.65 4.16 -3.33
C LEU A 47 -4.13 4.34 -3.30
N PHE A 48 -3.50 4.16 -2.14
CA PHE A 48 -2.05 4.21 -2.01
C PHE A 48 -1.38 3.19 -2.93
N ALA A 49 -1.76 1.91 -2.83
CA ALA A 49 -1.12 0.84 -3.56
C ALA A 49 -1.36 0.95 -5.06
N PHE A 50 -2.60 1.22 -5.46
CA PHE A 50 -2.99 1.42 -6.86
C PHE A 50 -2.20 2.56 -7.50
N LEU A 51 -2.18 3.74 -6.87
CA LEU A 51 -1.50 4.91 -7.42
C LEU A 51 0.02 4.75 -7.41
N SER A 52 0.60 4.11 -6.39
CA SER A 52 2.06 3.87 -6.34
C SER A 52 2.51 2.97 -7.49
N MET A 53 1.76 1.90 -7.76
CA MET A 53 2.00 1.02 -8.90
C MET A 53 1.82 1.74 -10.23
N LEU A 54 0.67 2.41 -10.42
CA LEU A 54 0.37 3.15 -11.64
C LEU A 54 1.44 4.21 -11.96
N PHE A 55 1.81 5.04 -10.98
CA PHE A 55 2.82 6.07 -11.21
C PHE A 55 4.22 5.51 -11.38
N SER A 56 4.57 4.42 -10.71
CA SER A 56 5.86 3.78 -10.97
C SER A 56 5.95 3.24 -12.40
N ASP A 57 4.88 2.62 -12.94
CA ASP A 57 4.86 2.16 -14.34
C ASP A 57 4.99 3.33 -15.33
N ILE A 58 4.34 4.46 -15.04
CA ILE A 58 4.49 5.70 -15.81
C ILE A 58 5.94 6.20 -15.77
N LEU A 59 6.57 6.25 -14.60
CA LEU A 59 7.94 6.73 -14.43
C LEU A 59 8.97 5.83 -15.12
N MET A 60 8.73 4.51 -15.14
CA MET A 60 9.58 3.55 -15.85
C MET A 60 9.32 3.54 -17.37
N GLY A 61 8.36 4.31 -17.88
CA GLY A 61 7.95 4.26 -19.29
C GLY A 61 7.36 2.90 -19.70
N SER A 62 6.91 2.11 -18.73
CA SER A 62 6.48 0.71 -18.89
C SER A 62 4.96 0.58 -18.84
N VAL A 63 4.21 1.57 -19.32
CA VAL A 63 2.74 1.57 -19.27
C VAL A 63 2.20 0.62 -20.34
N GLY A 64 1.34 -0.31 -19.94
CA GLY A 64 0.67 -1.24 -20.85
C GLY A 64 -0.60 -1.83 -20.27
N ILE A 65 -1.18 -2.82 -20.95
CA ILE A 65 -2.35 -3.55 -20.46
C ILE A 65 -2.08 -4.18 -19.08
N TRP A 66 -0.82 -4.57 -18.82
CA TRP A 66 -0.40 -5.08 -17.53
C TRP A 66 -0.56 -4.09 -16.39
N THR A 67 -0.35 -2.80 -16.65
CA THR A 67 -0.53 -1.75 -15.63
C THR A 67 -1.93 -1.78 -15.04
N LEU A 68 -2.96 -2.16 -15.81
CA LEU A 68 -4.33 -2.25 -15.31
C LEU A 68 -4.47 -3.34 -14.24
N TYR A 69 -4.02 -4.55 -14.54
CA TYR A 69 -4.16 -5.66 -13.60
C TYR A 69 -3.10 -5.64 -12.50
N THR A 70 -1.89 -5.12 -12.72
CA THR A 70 -0.89 -4.98 -11.65
C THR A 70 -1.30 -3.90 -10.65
N SER A 71 -1.66 -2.69 -11.10
CA SER A 71 -2.12 -1.63 -10.21
C SER A 71 -3.44 -1.99 -9.51
N GLY A 72 -4.38 -2.58 -10.24
CA GLY A 72 -5.65 -3.07 -9.68
C GLY A 72 -5.45 -4.14 -8.60
N SER A 73 -4.60 -5.14 -8.86
CA SER A 73 -4.31 -6.23 -7.92
C SER A 73 -3.58 -5.73 -6.68
N TYR A 74 -2.61 -4.82 -6.81
CA TYR A 74 -1.97 -4.20 -5.65
C TYR A 74 -2.92 -3.30 -4.87
N GLY A 75 -3.82 -2.60 -5.57
CA GLY A 75 -4.95 -1.91 -4.94
C GLY A 75 -5.76 -2.86 -4.06
N LEU A 76 -6.12 -4.04 -4.59
CA LEU A 76 -6.82 -5.08 -3.84
C LEU A 76 -6.01 -5.57 -2.63
N VAL A 77 -4.69 -5.75 -2.76
CA VAL A 77 -3.78 -6.08 -1.65
C VAL A 77 -3.92 -5.05 -0.51
N GLY A 78 -3.86 -3.75 -0.82
CA GLY A 78 -4.03 -2.69 0.16
C GLY A 78 -5.43 -2.66 0.78
N PHE A 79 -6.46 -2.90 -0.02
CA PHE A 79 -7.84 -2.98 0.45
C PHE A 79 -8.03 -4.11 1.47
N LEU A 80 -7.60 -5.32 1.13
CA LEU A 80 -7.74 -6.51 1.97
C LEU A 80 -6.90 -6.39 3.25
N ALA A 81 -5.68 -5.85 3.16
CA ALA A 81 -4.87 -5.54 4.33
C ALA A 81 -5.60 -4.58 5.28
N GLY A 82 -6.21 -3.51 4.74
CA GLY A 82 -6.96 -2.55 5.54
C GLY A 82 -8.19 -3.17 6.20
N LEU A 83 -8.92 -4.05 5.51
CA LEU A 83 -10.03 -4.81 6.11
C LEU A 83 -9.59 -5.69 7.28
N PHE A 84 -8.44 -6.36 7.13
CA PHE A 84 -7.85 -7.15 8.21
C PHE A 84 -7.52 -6.26 9.43
N PHE A 85 -6.86 -5.11 9.21
CA PHE A 85 -6.47 -4.20 10.28
C PHE A 85 -7.63 -3.44 10.95
N MET A 86 -8.79 -3.35 10.30
CA MET A 86 -10.00 -2.84 10.96
C MET A 86 -10.42 -3.71 12.15
N LYS A 87 -10.24 -5.04 12.04
CA LYS A 87 -10.54 -6.01 13.10
C LYS A 87 -9.34 -6.24 14.03
N ARG A 88 -8.11 -6.05 13.54
CA ARG A 88 -6.86 -6.27 14.27
C ARG A 88 -5.99 -5.01 14.23
N LYS A 89 -6.25 -4.06 15.14
CA LYS A 89 -5.58 -2.75 15.15
C LYS A 89 -4.11 -2.80 15.59
N ASP A 90 -3.75 -3.84 16.37
CA ASP A 90 -2.40 -4.09 16.87
C ASP A 90 -1.95 -5.49 16.41
N PRO A 91 -1.73 -5.70 15.10
CA PRO A 91 -1.31 -6.98 14.57
C PRO A 91 0.09 -7.32 15.10
N SER A 92 0.29 -8.53 15.57
CA SER A 92 1.62 -9.03 15.89
C SER A 92 2.50 -9.10 14.64
N ARG A 93 3.82 -9.14 14.83
CA ARG A 93 4.78 -9.33 13.72
C ARG A 93 4.43 -10.54 12.87
N ARG A 94 4.09 -11.66 13.52
CA ARG A 94 3.72 -12.91 12.85
C ARG A 94 2.46 -12.77 12.01
N GLU A 95 1.41 -12.15 12.56
CA GLU A 95 0.16 -11.93 11.82
C GLU A 95 0.37 -11.06 10.59
N MET A 96 1.14 -9.98 10.71
CA MET A 96 1.42 -9.09 9.58
C MET A 96 2.24 -9.78 8.48
N THR A 97 3.24 -10.58 8.85
CA THR A 97 4.03 -11.36 7.87
C THR A 97 3.21 -12.47 7.21
N LEU A 98 2.37 -13.19 7.96
CA LEU A 98 1.49 -14.21 7.37
C LEU A 98 0.45 -13.59 6.43
N LEU A 99 -0.10 -12.45 6.80
CA LEU A 99 -0.97 -11.66 5.94
C LEU A 99 -0.25 -11.27 4.65
N SER A 100 0.98 -10.76 4.74
CA SER A 100 1.74 -10.34 3.55
C SER A 100 2.04 -11.49 2.60
N ILE A 101 2.35 -12.68 3.12
CA ILE A 101 2.53 -13.89 2.31
C ILE A 101 1.26 -14.21 1.52
N GLY A 102 0.10 -14.26 2.19
CA GLY A 102 -1.16 -14.56 1.53
C GLY A 102 -1.56 -13.52 0.48
N LEU A 103 -1.30 -12.24 0.76
CA LEU A 103 -1.60 -11.15 -0.17
C LEU A 103 -0.69 -11.15 -1.41
N ILE A 104 0.60 -11.49 -1.27
CA ILE A 104 1.52 -11.63 -2.41
C ILE A 104 1.11 -12.80 -3.30
N ILE A 105 0.80 -13.96 -2.72
CA ILE A 105 0.34 -15.12 -3.48
C ILE A 105 -0.94 -14.79 -4.25
N LEU A 106 -1.87 -14.07 -3.61
CA LEU A 106 -3.10 -13.61 -4.27
C LEU A 106 -2.80 -12.67 -5.44
N TYR A 107 -1.90 -11.70 -5.25
CA TYR A 107 -1.48 -10.77 -6.30
C TYR A 107 -0.86 -11.53 -7.49
N ASP A 108 0.07 -12.44 -7.23
CA ASP A 108 0.74 -13.21 -8.29
C ASP A 108 -0.24 -14.12 -9.04
N LEU A 109 -1.19 -14.73 -8.33
CA LEU A 109 -2.24 -15.55 -8.94
C LEU A 109 -3.12 -14.73 -9.89
N ILE A 110 -3.59 -13.56 -9.44
CA ILE A 110 -4.44 -12.70 -10.27
C ILE A 110 -3.67 -12.22 -11.49
N THR A 111 -2.44 -11.73 -11.30
CA THR A 111 -1.63 -11.20 -12.39
C THR A 111 -1.22 -12.28 -13.40
N ALA A 112 -0.91 -13.50 -12.97
CA ALA A 112 -0.64 -14.63 -13.86
C ALA A 112 -1.87 -15.00 -14.70
N VAL A 113 -3.06 -15.07 -14.09
CA VAL A 113 -4.31 -15.36 -14.81
C VAL A 113 -4.64 -14.23 -15.80
N CYS A 114 -4.53 -12.97 -15.39
CA CYS A 114 -4.77 -11.83 -16.29
C CYS A 114 -3.76 -11.80 -17.45
N PHE A 115 -2.49 -12.10 -17.19
CA PHE A 115 -1.47 -12.21 -18.22
C PHE A 115 -1.81 -13.33 -19.21
N ALA A 116 -2.17 -14.51 -18.71
CA ALA A 116 -2.58 -15.65 -19.54
C ALA A 116 -3.74 -15.29 -20.48
N LEU A 117 -4.78 -14.67 -19.94
CA LEU A 117 -5.96 -14.23 -20.70
C LEU A 117 -5.61 -13.15 -21.74
N THR A 118 -4.71 -12.24 -21.40
CA THR A 118 -4.30 -11.14 -22.30
C THR A 118 -3.58 -11.67 -23.55
N PHE A 119 -2.77 -12.72 -23.40
CA PHE A 119 -1.92 -13.26 -24.47
C PHE A 119 -2.38 -14.62 -25.00
N PHE A 120 -3.57 -15.08 -24.59
CA PHE A 120 -4.13 -16.39 -24.97
C PHE A 120 -3.18 -17.57 -24.65
N ILE A 121 -2.46 -17.46 -23.54
CA ILE A 121 -1.59 -18.53 -23.03
C ILE A 121 -2.44 -19.45 -22.14
N PRO A 122 -2.27 -20.79 -22.21
CA PRO A 122 -2.92 -21.69 -21.27
C PRO A 122 -2.61 -21.31 -19.82
N ILE A 123 -3.63 -21.24 -18.97
CA ILE A 123 -3.50 -20.70 -17.60
C ILE A 123 -2.49 -21.53 -16.80
N GLU A 124 -2.51 -22.84 -16.94
CA GLU A 124 -1.58 -23.76 -16.31
C GLU A 124 -0.11 -23.45 -16.67
N VAL A 125 0.16 -23.07 -17.92
CA VAL A 125 1.51 -22.70 -18.37
C VAL A 125 1.93 -21.38 -17.73
N ALA A 126 1.04 -20.38 -17.68
CA ALA A 126 1.32 -19.11 -17.03
C ALA A 126 1.58 -19.30 -15.53
N LEU A 127 0.79 -20.12 -14.84
CA LEU A 127 0.95 -20.40 -13.41
C LEU A 127 2.27 -21.10 -13.10
N ILE A 128 2.67 -22.10 -13.90
CA ILE A 128 3.96 -22.79 -13.73
C ILE A 128 5.11 -21.80 -13.90
N ASN A 129 5.06 -20.95 -14.93
CA ASN A 129 6.10 -19.95 -15.19
C ASN A 129 6.10 -18.80 -14.17
N GLN A 130 5.00 -18.57 -13.46
CA GLN A 130 4.93 -17.58 -12.38
C GLN A 130 5.70 -18.01 -11.13
N ILE A 131 5.90 -19.31 -10.88
CA ILE A 131 6.47 -19.84 -9.64
C ILE A 131 7.82 -19.19 -9.27
N PRO A 132 8.82 -19.07 -10.18
CA PRO A 132 10.09 -18.42 -9.85
C PRO A 132 9.92 -16.95 -9.45
N PHE A 133 9.02 -16.23 -10.15
CA PHE A 133 8.71 -14.84 -9.85
C PHE A 133 8.03 -14.70 -8.49
N THR A 134 7.13 -15.62 -8.12
CA THR A 134 6.48 -15.65 -6.81
C THR A 134 7.46 -15.93 -5.68
N ILE A 135 8.42 -16.83 -5.87
CA ILE A 135 9.46 -17.09 -4.86
C ILE A 135 10.27 -15.82 -4.58
N LEU A 136 10.67 -15.09 -5.63
CA LEU A 136 11.37 -13.81 -5.49
C LEU A 136 10.46 -12.75 -4.85
N HIS A 137 9.19 -12.72 -5.23
CA HIS A 137 8.23 -11.76 -4.71
C HIS A 137 7.97 -11.96 -3.20
N LEU A 138 7.95 -13.22 -2.75
CA LEU A 138 7.83 -13.59 -1.33
C LEU A 138 9.02 -13.11 -0.48
N SER A 139 10.15 -12.75 -1.07
CA SER A 139 11.26 -12.15 -0.33
C SER A 139 10.87 -10.81 0.33
N ASN A 140 9.87 -10.10 -0.22
CA ASN A 140 9.31 -8.90 0.43
C ASN A 140 8.66 -9.20 1.78
N CYS A 141 8.22 -10.44 2.04
CA CYS A 141 7.71 -10.83 3.36
C CYS A 141 8.82 -10.83 4.43
N ILE A 142 10.07 -11.08 4.03
CA ILE A 142 11.24 -10.94 4.91
C ILE A 142 11.43 -9.46 5.25
N VAL A 143 11.31 -8.58 4.26
CA VAL A 143 11.36 -7.12 4.47
C VAL A 143 10.26 -6.69 5.43
N VAL A 144 9.01 -7.14 5.25
CA VAL A 144 7.91 -6.87 6.18
C VAL A 144 8.23 -7.35 7.59
N PHE A 145 8.78 -8.56 7.74
CA PHE A 145 9.15 -9.10 9.05
C PHE A 145 10.23 -8.26 9.76
N LEU A 146 11.26 -7.85 9.02
CA LEU A 146 12.37 -7.04 9.54
C LEU A 146 11.92 -5.61 9.88
N PHE A 147 11.12 -5.00 9.01
CA PHE A 147 10.66 -3.61 9.14
C PHE A 147 9.35 -3.45 9.93
N TYR A 148 8.77 -4.52 10.46
CA TYR A 148 7.60 -4.50 11.33
C TYR A 148 7.58 -3.36 12.38
N PRO A 149 8.62 -3.16 13.23
CA PRO A 149 8.57 -2.10 14.23
C PRO A 149 8.50 -0.70 13.58
N GLY A 150 9.13 -0.53 12.42
CA GLY A 150 9.04 0.69 11.61
C GLY A 150 7.63 0.91 11.06
N ILE A 151 7.00 -0.14 10.52
CA ILE A 151 5.61 -0.10 10.01
C ILE A 151 4.66 0.37 11.11
N VAL A 152 4.71 -0.26 12.29
CA VAL A 152 3.82 0.07 13.40
C VAL A 152 4.07 1.51 13.88
N LYS A 153 5.33 1.89 14.10
CA LYS A 153 5.70 3.25 14.54
C LYS A 153 5.25 4.32 13.56
N LEU A 154 5.51 4.11 12.26
CA LEU A 154 5.12 5.03 11.20
C LEU A 154 3.59 5.13 11.08
N SER A 155 2.88 4.01 11.15
CA SER A 155 1.42 4.00 11.11
C SER A 155 0.79 4.79 12.27
N SER A 156 1.33 4.64 13.48
CA SER A 156 0.89 5.37 14.67
C SER A 156 1.20 6.86 14.59
N PHE A 157 2.39 7.22 14.10
CA PHE A 157 2.75 8.62 13.82
C PHE A 157 1.76 9.26 12.83
N MET A 158 1.46 8.58 11.72
CA MET A 158 0.52 9.06 10.71
C MET A 158 -0.90 9.22 11.25
N LYS A 159 -1.38 8.28 12.09
CA LYS A 159 -2.67 8.38 12.78
C LYS A 159 -2.73 9.59 13.70
N ASN A 160 -1.70 9.79 14.53
CA ASN A 160 -1.67 10.86 15.53
C ASN A 160 -1.63 12.26 14.91
N THR A 161 -0.77 12.47 13.92
CA THR A 161 -0.67 13.73 13.18
C THR A 161 -1.99 14.11 12.52
N THR A 162 -2.70 13.10 12.01
CA THR A 162 -4.01 13.24 11.41
C THR A 162 -5.10 13.63 12.41
N LEU A 163 -5.11 13.02 13.59
CA LEU A 163 -6.06 13.33 14.67
C LEU A 163 -5.84 14.74 15.24
N HIS A 164 -4.59 15.13 15.46
CA HIS A 164 -4.22 16.46 15.96
C HIS A 164 -4.73 17.56 15.03
N ASN A 165 -4.56 17.40 13.73
CA ASN A 165 -5.03 18.37 12.75
C ASN A 165 -6.56 18.50 12.72
N ASN A 166 -7.29 17.40 12.89
CA ASN A 166 -8.75 17.46 12.97
C ASN A 166 -9.23 18.20 14.23
N ARG A 167 -8.52 18.05 15.37
CA ARG A 167 -8.85 18.81 16.59
C ARG A 167 -8.58 20.31 16.44
N ILE A 168 -7.49 20.72 15.80
CA ILE A 168 -7.20 22.15 15.57
C ILE A 168 -8.27 22.81 14.69
N ILE A 169 -8.78 22.12 13.67
CA ILE A 169 -9.84 22.65 12.80
C ILE A 169 -11.16 22.83 13.59
N CYS A 170 -11.45 21.96 14.55
CA CYS A 170 -12.59 22.13 15.46
C CYS A 170 -12.38 23.26 16.49
N TYR A 171 -11.13 23.57 16.85
CA TYR A 171 -10.74 24.76 17.62
C TYR A 171 -10.50 25.97 16.69
N SER A 172 -11.38 26.19 15.72
CA SER A 172 -11.41 27.45 14.96
C SER A 172 -11.84 28.60 15.90
N PRO A 173 -11.16 29.78 15.88
CA PRO A 173 -11.16 30.78 16.96
C PRO A 173 -12.43 31.64 17.04
N ASN A 174 -13.63 31.05 16.91
CA ASN A 174 -14.88 31.80 17.00
C ASN A 174 -15.45 31.90 18.43
N GLN A 175 -14.67 31.51 19.44
CA GLN A 175 -15.04 31.62 20.86
C GLN A 175 -14.51 32.91 21.52
N ASN A 176 -13.53 33.61 20.92
CA ASN A 176 -12.98 34.86 21.48
C ASN A 176 -13.70 36.13 21.00
N PHE A 177 -14.47 36.09 19.90
CA PHE A 177 -15.19 37.27 19.41
C PHE A 177 -16.53 37.55 20.12
N LYS A 178 -17.06 36.60 20.90
CA LYS A 178 -18.24 36.85 21.73
C LYS A 178 -17.92 37.55 23.06
N LYS A 179 -16.68 37.43 23.56
CA LYS A 179 -16.25 38.07 24.82
C LYS A 179 -15.78 39.52 24.66
N LEU A 180 -15.65 40.01 23.42
CA LEU A 180 -15.20 41.37 23.11
C LEU A 180 -16.34 42.29 22.62
N ARG A 181 -17.61 41.85 22.75
CA ARG A 181 -18.81 42.68 22.52
C ARG A 181 -19.59 43.00 23.80
N GLU A 182 -18.96 42.82 24.96
CA GLU A 182 -19.54 43.14 26.28
C GLU A 182 -18.70 44.18 27.04
N PHE A 183 -17.88 44.97 26.33
CA PHE A 183 -17.23 46.17 26.85
C PHE A 183 -17.55 47.37 25.95
#